data_AF-A0A919AHZ2-F1
#
_entry.id   AF-A0A919AHZ2-F1
#
_cell.length_a   1.000
_cell.length_b   1.000
_cell.length_c   1.000
_cell.angle_alpha   90.00
_cell.angle_beta   90.00
_cell.angle_gamma   90.00
#
_symmetry.space_group_name_H-M   'P 1'
#
loop_
_entity.id
_entity.type
_entity.pdbx_description
1 polymer ?
#
loop_
_entity_poly.entity_id
_entity_poly.type
_entity_poly.pdbx_seq_one_letter_code
_entity_poly.pdbx_strand_id
1 'polypeptide(L)'
;MTVATRRALVRQLIAQGPTLSTRNIAAQVGVSKDTVRGDLAAIRQEDAQASPEPAASAPEPSPDTDHLTLVLDEPLRQALAVLRATRGPEDTTKQNEAAARAAIRATADPVRDAQQRHQGQPSP
;
A
#
# COMPACT_ATOMS: atom_id res chain seq x y z
N MET A 1 7.98 -6.32 20.86
CA MET A 1 7.37 -5.40 19.87
C MET A 1 7.45 -3.97 20.39
N THR A 2 7.88 -3.01 19.58
CA THR A 2 7.94 -1.59 19.97
C THR A 2 6.59 -0.91 19.76
N VAL A 3 6.37 0.24 20.40
CA VAL A 3 5.13 1.03 20.26
C VAL A 3 4.92 1.49 18.80
N ALA A 4 5.98 1.91 18.12
CA ALA A 4 5.93 2.33 16.72
C ALA A 4 5.51 1.18 15.79
N THR A 5 6.11 -0.02 15.93
CA THR A 5 5.74 -1.20 15.15
C THR A 5 4.29 -1.61 15.40
N ARG A 6 3.83 -1.52 16.66
CA ARG A 6 2.45 -1.82 17.02
C ARG A 6 1.45 -0.87 16.36
N ARG A 7 1.72 0.44 16.39
CA ARG A 7 0.87 1.46 15.75
C ARG A 7 0.82 1.29 14.23
N ALA A 8 1.93 0.93 13.60
CA ALA A 8 1.95 0.63 12.16
C ALA A 8 1.04 -0.57 11.82
N LEU A 9 1.10 -1.65 12.61
CA LEU A 9 0.20 -2.80 12.44
C LEU A 9 -1.27 -2.43 12.67
N VAL A 10 -1.57 -1.62 13.68
CA VAL A 10 -2.93 -1.13 13.94
C VAL A 10 -3.45 -0.28 12.78
N ARG A 11 -2.63 0.65 12.22
CA ARG A 11 -2.98 1.42 11.00
C ARG A 11 -3.27 0.49 9.82
N GLN A 12 -2.42 -0.51 9.59
CA GLN A 12 -2.58 -1.45 8.48
C GLN A 12 -3.88 -2.26 8.59
N LEU A 13 -4.23 -2.73 9.79
CA LEU A 13 -5.46 -3.49 10.01
C LEU A 13 -6.72 -2.64 9.77
N ILE A 14 -6.72 -1.37 10.18
CA ILE A 14 -7.83 -0.46 9.90
C ILE A 14 -7.97 -0.22 8.39
N ALA A 15 -6.85 -0.05 7.67
CA ALA A 15 -6.86 0.15 6.23
C ALA A 15 -7.40 -1.06 5.47
N GLN A 16 -7.10 -2.28 5.93
CA GLN A 16 -7.59 -3.53 5.33
C GLN A 16 -9.04 -3.85 5.72
N GLY A 17 -9.51 -3.34 6.86
CA GLY A 17 -10.84 -3.62 7.39
C GLY A 17 -11.37 -2.44 8.20
N PRO A 18 -11.98 -1.43 7.56
CA PRO A 18 -12.43 -0.20 8.24
C PRO A 18 -13.53 -0.45 9.29
N THR A 19 -14.17 -1.62 9.26
CA THR A 19 -15.20 -2.05 10.23
C THR A 19 -14.66 -2.94 11.35
N LEU A 20 -13.35 -3.19 11.41
CA LEU A 20 -12.76 -4.05 12.44
C LEU A 20 -12.93 -3.43 13.83
N SER A 21 -13.49 -4.22 14.74
CA SER A 21 -13.62 -3.81 16.13
C SER A 21 -12.25 -3.74 16.83
N THR A 22 -12.12 -2.85 17.81
CA THR A 22 -10.92 -2.73 18.66
C THR A 22 -10.54 -4.05 19.33
N ARG A 23 -11.52 -4.93 19.61
CA ARG A 23 -11.29 -6.26 20.19
C ARG A 23 -10.59 -7.19 19.20
N ASN A 24 -10.99 -7.17 17.92
CA ASN A 24 -10.37 -8.00 16.90
C ASN A 24 -8.95 -7.52 16.56
N ILE A 25 -8.76 -6.20 16.50
CA ILE A 25 -7.43 -5.61 16.32
C ILE A 25 -6.51 -6.02 17.48
N ALA A 26 -6.99 -5.94 18.72
CA ALA A 26 -6.25 -6.38 19.91
C ALA A 26 -5.83 -7.87 19.83
N ALA A 27 -6.74 -8.74 19.39
CA ALA A 27 -6.46 -10.16 19.22
C ALA A 27 -5.42 -10.45 18.13
N GLN A 28 -5.47 -9.73 17.01
CA GLN A 28 -4.50 -9.91 15.91
C GLN A 28 -3.13 -9.34 16.24
N VAL A 29 -3.06 -8.25 17.00
CA VAL A 29 -1.82 -7.59 17.39
C VAL A 29 -1.20 -8.22 18.65
N GLY A 30 -1.98 -8.99 19.42
CA GLY A 30 -1.54 -9.65 20.64
C GLY A 30 -1.40 -8.70 21.83
N VAL A 31 -2.25 -7.68 21.93
CA VAL A 31 -2.21 -6.66 23.00
C VAL A 31 -3.58 -6.45 23.64
N SER A 32 -3.62 -5.72 24.76
CA SER A 32 -4.88 -5.38 25.41
C SER A 32 -5.70 -4.38 24.58
N LYS A 33 -7.03 -4.43 24.75
CA LYS A 33 -7.96 -3.48 24.11
C LYS A 33 -7.63 -2.02 24.45
N ASP A 34 -7.21 -1.75 25.69
CA ASP A 34 -6.85 -0.41 26.15
C ASP A 34 -5.59 0.11 25.45
N THR A 35 -4.63 -0.77 25.18
CA THR A 35 -3.43 -0.44 24.40
C THR A 35 -3.81 -0.03 22.98
N VAL A 36 -4.69 -0.79 22.32
CA VAL A 36 -5.18 -0.43 20.97
C VAL A 36 -5.94 0.89 20.99
N ARG A 37 -6.77 1.14 22.02
CA ARG A 37 -7.47 2.44 22.15
C ARG A 37 -6.49 3.60 22.26
N GLY A 38 -5.44 3.47 23.07
CA GLY A 38 -4.38 4.47 23.18
C GLY A 38 -3.66 4.69 21.85
N ASP A 39 -3.32 3.62 21.14
CA ASP A 39 -2.68 3.69 19.84
C ASP A 39 -3.58 4.36 18.78
N LEU A 40 -4.89 4.07 18.76
CA LEU A 40 -5.85 4.70 17.86
C LEU A 40 -6.05 6.20 18.15
N ALA A 41 -5.94 6.62 19.41
CA ALA A 41 -5.99 8.02 19.77
C ALA A 41 -4.71 8.74 19.30
N ALA A 42 -3.55 8.13 19.51
CA ALA A 42 -2.27 8.66 19.06
C ALA A 42 -2.20 8.77 17.53
N ILE A 43 -2.67 7.75 16.80
CA ILE A 43 -2.77 7.77 15.33
C ILE A 43 -3.62 8.95 14.86
N ARG A 44 -4.80 9.17 15.45
CA ARG A 44 -5.66 10.31 15.10
C ARG A 44 -5.02 11.67 15.41
N GLN A 45 -4.27 11.77 16.50
CA GLN A 45 -3.53 13.00 16.82
C GLN A 45 -2.38 13.24 15.84
N GLU A 46 -1.65 12.20 15.45
CA GLU A 46 -0.62 12.26 14.41
C GLU A 46 -1.23 12.70 13.06
N ASP A 47 -2.36 12.11 12.66
CA ASP A 47 -3.06 12.47 11.42
C ASP A 47 -3.58 13.92 11.45
N ALA A 48 -4.04 14.40 12.60
CA ALA A 48 -4.49 15.78 12.78
C ALA A 48 -3.33 16.79 12.79
N GLN A 49 -2.17 16.42 13.35
CA GLN A 49 -0.96 17.26 13.33
C GLN A 49 -0.26 17.28 11.96
N ALA A 50 -0.39 16.22 11.17
CA ALA A 50 0.14 16.14 9.81
C ALA A 50 -0.63 17.00 8.79
N SER A 51 -1.70 17.69 9.21
CA SER A 51 -2.41 18.68 8.40
C SER A 51 -2.07 20.10 8.88
N PRO A 52 -0.95 20.70 8.44
CA PRO A 52 -0.80 22.13 8.51
C PRO A 52 -1.69 22.76 7.43
N GLU A 53 -2.65 23.57 7.87
CA GLU A 53 -3.36 24.53 7.03
C GLU A 53 -2.30 25.34 6.25
N PRO A 54 -2.27 25.33 4.92
CA PRO A 54 -1.22 26.02 4.19
C PRO A 54 -1.49 27.53 4.25
N ALA A 55 -0.70 28.23 5.04
CA ALA A 55 -0.53 29.67 4.87
C ALA A 55 0.01 29.91 3.46
N ALA A 56 -0.84 30.48 2.59
CA ALA A 56 -0.52 30.79 1.21
C ALA A 56 0.65 31.79 1.12
N SER A 57 1.85 31.28 0.83
CA SER A 57 2.91 32.07 0.21
C SER A 57 2.90 31.75 -1.28
N ALA A 58 2.72 32.80 -2.08
CA ALA A 58 2.50 32.74 -3.53
C ALA A 58 3.61 31.95 -4.28
N PRO A 59 3.27 31.13 -5.28
CA PRO A 59 4.25 30.41 -6.08
C PRO A 59 4.78 31.27 -7.23
N GLU A 60 6.10 31.29 -7.40
CA GLU A 60 6.75 31.74 -8.64
C GLU A 60 6.48 30.73 -9.77
N PRO A 61 6.24 31.17 -11.02
CA PRO A 61 5.89 30.29 -12.12
C PRO A 61 7.14 29.63 -12.72
N SER A 62 7.22 28.30 -12.64
CA SER A 62 8.19 27.50 -13.39
C SER A 62 7.47 26.68 -14.46
N PRO A 63 8.04 26.53 -15.67
CA PRO A 63 7.28 26.15 -16.85
C PRO A 63 6.87 24.67 -16.86
N ASP A 64 5.59 24.46 -17.15
CA ASP A 64 4.93 23.29 -17.73
C ASP A 64 5.73 21.97 -17.68
N THR A 65 5.58 21.28 -16.57
CA THR A 65 5.34 19.83 -16.58
C THR A 65 4.45 19.54 -15.38
N ASP A 66 3.34 18.83 -15.57
CA ASP A 66 2.43 18.38 -14.51
C ASP A 66 3.16 17.45 -13.52
N HIS A 67 4.01 18.01 -12.67
CA HIS A 67 4.77 17.29 -11.67
C HIS A 67 4.26 17.64 -10.28
N LEU A 68 3.66 16.62 -9.63
CA LEU A 68 3.34 16.67 -8.21
C LEU A 68 4.60 16.33 -7.42
N THR A 69 5.17 17.32 -6.74
CA THR A 69 6.31 17.14 -5.85
C THR A 69 5.84 16.74 -4.45
N LEU A 70 6.07 15.48 -4.07
CA LEU A 70 5.79 15.00 -2.71
C LEU A 70 6.97 15.34 -1.79
N VAL A 71 6.71 16.19 -0.80
CA VAL A 71 7.68 16.48 0.27
C VAL A 71 7.65 15.32 1.27
N LEU A 72 8.78 14.62 1.39
CA LEU A 72 8.90 13.49 2.33
C LEU A 72 9.40 13.98 3.70
N ASP A 73 8.52 13.91 4.68
CA ASP A 73 8.89 14.08 6.09
C ASP A 73 9.76 12.91 6.61
N GLU A 74 10.38 13.10 7.76
CA GLU A 74 11.28 12.12 8.36
C GLU A 74 10.59 10.78 8.69
N PRO A 75 9.36 10.77 9.26
CA PRO A 75 8.61 9.53 9.47
C PRO A 75 8.32 8.76 8.17
N LEU A 76 7.94 9.44 7.10
CA LEU A 76 7.64 8.82 5.81
C LEU A 76 8.91 8.26 5.15
N ARG A 77 10.06 8.94 5.29
CA ARG A 77 11.35 8.40 4.86
C ARG A 77 11.71 7.11 5.60
N GLN A 78 11.48 7.05 6.91
CA GLN A 78 11.73 5.84 7.69
C GLN A 78 10.80 4.69 7.29
N ALA A 79 9.51 4.98 7.07
CA ALA A 79 8.55 3.98 6.60
C ALA A 79 8.95 3.42 5.21
N LEU A 80 9.38 4.30 4.30
CA LEU A 80 9.87 3.90 2.97
C LEU A 80 11.18 3.09 3.05
N ALA A 81 12.09 3.45 3.95
CA ALA A 81 13.32 2.68 4.18
C ALA A 81 13.03 1.26 4.67
N VAL A 82 12.09 1.10 5.62
CA VAL A 82 11.63 -0.21 6.10
C VAL A 82 10.94 -1.01 4.99
N LEU A 83 10.12 -0.34 4.17
CA LEU A 83 9.45 -0.96 3.03
C LEU A 83 10.47 -1.47 1.98
N ARG A 84 11.52 -0.69 1.71
CA ARG A 84 12.59 -1.07 0.79
C ARG A 84 13.43 -2.23 1.34
N ALA A 85 13.70 -2.23 2.64
CA ALA A 85 14.42 -3.31 3.30
C ALA A 85 13.65 -4.65 3.29
N THR A 86 12.31 -4.61 3.25
CA THR A 86 11.46 -5.81 3.26
C THR A 86 11.09 -6.32 1.87
N ARG A 87 10.99 -5.45 0.86
CA ARG A 87 10.69 -5.84 -0.52
C ARG A 87 11.91 -6.10 -1.40
N GLY A 88 13.12 -5.77 -0.94
CA GLY A 88 14.34 -5.91 -1.73
C GLY A 88 14.56 -4.73 -2.68
N PRO A 89 15.62 -4.77 -3.51
CA PRO A 89 15.92 -3.70 -4.46
C PRO A 89 14.76 -3.50 -5.43
N GLU A 90 14.66 -2.30 -6.01
CA GLU A 90 13.71 -2.05 -7.10
C GLU A 90 13.91 -3.09 -8.20
N ASP A 91 12.81 -3.71 -8.62
CA ASP A 91 12.82 -4.56 -9.79
C ASP A 91 13.36 -3.75 -10.96
N THR A 92 14.40 -4.26 -11.59
CA THR A 92 14.95 -3.64 -12.80
C THR A 92 13.86 -3.60 -13.87
N THR A 93 13.93 -2.64 -14.79
CA THR A 93 13.01 -2.55 -15.92
C THR A 93 12.84 -3.89 -16.64
N LYS A 94 13.93 -4.66 -16.77
CA LYS A 94 13.92 -6.01 -17.35
C LYS A 94 13.13 -7.04 -16.52
N GLN A 95 13.19 -6.98 -15.19
CA GLN A 95 12.39 -7.84 -14.31
C GLN A 95 10.91 -7.49 -14.37
N ASN A 96 10.57 -6.20 -14.39
CA ASN A 96 9.19 -5.73 -14.56
C ASN A 96 8.62 -6.16 -15.92
N GLU A 97 9.38 -6.02 -17.00
CA GLU A 97 8.98 -6.50 -18.32
C GLU A 97 8.79 -8.02 -18.36
N ALA A 98 9.68 -8.78 -17.73
CA ALA A 98 9.57 -10.24 -17.65
C ALA A 98 8.33 -10.67 -16.85
N ALA A 99 8.08 -10.04 -15.71
CA ALA A 99 6.89 -10.29 -14.89
C ALA A 99 5.59 -9.94 -15.63
N ALA A 100 5.55 -8.79 -16.31
CA ALA A 100 4.41 -8.39 -17.13
C ALA A 100 4.14 -9.39 -18.28
N ARG A 101 5.19 -9.82 -18.99
CA ARG A 101 5.07 -10.84 -20.06
C ARG A 101 4.59 -12.19 -19.51
N ALA A 102 5.08 -12.61 -18.34
CA ALA A 102 4.63 -13.84 -17.70
C ALA A 102 3.15 -13.78 -17.31
N ALA A 103 2.70 -12.65 -16.74
CA ALA A 103 1.30 -12.45 -16.36
C ALA A 103 0.35 -12.45 -17.58
N ILE A 104 0.74 -11.76 -18.67
CA ILE A 104 -0.01 -11.75 -19.93
C ILE A 104 -0.12 -13.17 -20.50
N ARG A 105 0.98 -13.94 -20.51
CA ARG A 105 0.97 -15.33 -21.01
C ARG A 105 0.08 -16.24 -20.16
N ALA A 106 0.21 -16.17 -18.84
CA ALA A 106 -0.61 -16.95 -17.91
C ALA A 106 -2.12 -16.67 -18.06
N THR A 107 -2.49 -15.46 -18.48
CA THR A 107 -3.88 -15.09 -18.75
C THR A 107 -4.34 -15.52 -20.14
N ALA A 108 -3.44 -15.50 -21.14
CA ALA A 108 -3.76 -15.84 -22.52
C ALA A 108 -3.83 -17.35 -22.79
N ASP A 109 -3.00 -18.16 -22.13
CA ASP A 109 -2.96 -19.62 -22.30
C ASP A 109 -4.33 -20.29 -22.05
N PRO A 110 -5.06 -20.01 -20.95
CA PRO A 110 -6.38 -20.64 -20.74
C PRO A 110 -7.44 -20.19 -21.75
N VAL A 111 -7.36 -18.96 -22.28
CA VAL A 111 -8.27 -18.47 -23.33
C VAL A 111 -8.01 -19.18 -24.65
N ARG A 112 -6.73 -19.41 -24.98
CA ARG A 112 -6.31 -20.09 -26.19
C ARG A 112 -6.67 -21.57 -26.17
N ASP A 113 -6.51 -22.23 -25.02
CA ASP A 113 -6.93 -23.62 -24.80
C ASP A 113 -8.45 -23.78 -24.90
N ALA A 114 -9.22 -22.82 -24.36
CA ALA A 114 -10.68 -22.82 -24.47
C ALA A 114 -11.16 -22.66 -25.93
N GLN A 115 -10.52 -21.79 -26.72
CA GLN A 115 -10.85 -21.61 -28.14
C GLN A 115 -10.53 -22.83 -29.00
N GLN A 116 -9.43 -23.55 -28.72
CA GLN A 116 -9.07 -24.77 -29.46
C GLN A 116 -10.04 -25.92 -29.18
N ARG A 117 -10.53 -26.06 -27.93
CA ARG A 117 -11.55 -27.05 -27.57
C ARG A 117 -12.89 -26.81 -28.28
N HIS A 118 -13.26 -25.56 -28.51
CA HIS A 118 -14.47 -25.21 -29.25
C HIS A 118 -14.35 -25.41 -30.77
N GLN A 119 -13.16 -25.33 -31.35
CA GLN A 119 -12.94 -25.57 -32.78
C GLN A 119 -12.72 -27.05 -33.14
N GLY A 120 -12.49 -27.91 -32.14
CA GLY A 120 -12.26 -29.35 -32.32
C GLY A 120 -13.49 -30.25 -32.14
N GLN A 121 -14.69 -29.72 -31.91
CA GLN A 121 -15.91 -30.53 -31.91
C GLN A 121 -16.45 -30.68 -33.34
N PRO A 122 -16.37 -31.88 -33.96
CA PRO A 122 -17.10 -32.13 -35.18
C PRO A 122 -18.60 -32.11 -34.87
N SER A 123 -19.35 -31.29 -35.62
CA SER A 123 -20.81 -31.30 -35.58
C SER A 123 -21.33 -32.71 -35.89
N PRO A 124 -22.39 -33.18 -35.18
CA PRO A 124 -23.05 -34.44 -35.49
C PRO A 124 -23.72 -34.45 -36.87
#